data_AF-A0A4S4KJ84-F1
#
_entry.id   AF-A0A4S4KJ84-F1
#
_cell.length_a   1.000
_cell.length_b   1.000
_cell.length_c   1.000
_cell.angle_alpha   90.00
_cell.angle_beta   90.00
_cell.angle_gamma   90.00
#
_symmetry.space_group_name_H-M   'P 1'
#
loop_
_entity.id
_entity.type
_entity.pdbx_description
1 polymer ?
#
loop_
_entity_poly.entity_id
_entity_poly.type
_entity_poly.pdbx_seq_one_letter_code
_entity_poly.pdbx_strand_id
1 'polypeptide(L)'
;MNTDYISYYFSPLVSWWYLVIYVTMFIGARYNDRTPFLICKILLSLTLVTFVMRETGDSVLNLVFGFLERACGIHWSAREWSFRVNLDLWIVYVGMFAALAVIKIREYRLTEHPQWPLAVKAAAVVSALVFLWFFAFELSMDKFQYNFYHPFTSSLPVLAFAVLRNANPVLRSASSKAFAFIGKCSLETFIIQYHFWLAGDTKGLLLVIPGTRWRPVNMMLTTIMFIYVSNCVSQATGELTKRICGSVPTPALPTVMEVSNPRIPPATGNDSESGQEIIFQAPPDELELPVRKDNAGNVLPSEPDTPARPQARWVDRLAQGSSRSSTPGVNIWHGKVEWQPGLKAKLLIALFGMWILNILWTYPATT
;
A
#
# COMPACT_ATOMS: atom_id res chain seq x y z
N MET A 1 -18.68 24.33 5.71
CA MET A 1 -18.32 22.93 5.41
C MET A 1 -19.36 21.99 6.06
N ASN A 2 -20.66 22.26 5.84
CA ASN A 2 -21.77 21.41 6.29
C ASN A 2 -22.19 20.57 5.08
N THR A 3 -21.44 19.53 4.76
CA THR A 3 -21.71 18.68 3.60
C THR A 3 -21.83 17.23 4.04
N ASP A 4 -22.78 16.51 3.47
CA ASP A 4 -22.94 15.08 3.73
C ASP A 4 -21.65 14.32 3.39
N TYR A 5 -21.07 13.68 4.42
CA TYR A 5 -19.81 12.93 4.34
C TYR A 5 -19.84 11.78 3.32
N ILE A 6 -21.03 11.42 2.81
CA ILE A 6 -21.21 10.41 1.77
C ILE A 6 -20.59 10.81 0.42
N SER A 7 -20.29 12.09 0.21
CA SER A 7 -19.52 12.55 -0.96
C SER A 7 -18.12 11.91 -1.04
N TYR A 8 -17.55 11.51 0.10
CA TYR A 8 -16.24 10.85 0.22
C TYR A 8 -16.34 9.33 0.39
N TYR A 9 -17.41 8.70 -0.12
CA TYR A 9 -17.73 7.29 0.16
C TYR A 9 -16.60 6.29 -0.13
N PHE A 10 -15.69 6.57 -1.09
CA PHE A 10 -14.68 5.61 -1.53
C PHE A 10 -13.75 5.14 -0.40
N SER A 11 -13.25 6.04 0.45
CA SER A 11 -12.33 5.65 1.53
C SER A 11 -12.99 4.77 2.59
N PRO A 12 -14.18 5.12 3.11
CA PRO A 12 -14.98 4.21 3.94
C PRO A 12 -15.32 2.89 3.23
N LEU A 13 -15.65 2.91 1.93
CA LEU A 13 -16.04 1.73 1.17
C LEU A 13 -14.88 0.72 1.07
N VAL A 14 -13.67 1.21 0.79
CA VAL A 14 -12.46 0.37 0.77
C VAL A 14 -12.19 -0.23 2.15
N SER A 15 -12.36 0.56 3.21
CA SER A 15 -12.18 0.09 4.60
C SER A 15 -13.22 -0.96 5.00
N TRP A 16 -14.47 -0.79 4.57
CA TRP A 16 -15.54 -1.77 4.73
C TRP A 16 -15.16 -3.11 4.09
N TRP A 17 -14.76 -3.09 2.81
CA TRP A 17 -14.36 -4.31 2.11
C TRP A 17 -13.11 -4.94 2.70
N TYR A 18 -12.12 -4.14 3.12
CA TYR A 18 -10.96 -4.63 3.84
C TYR A 18 -11.36 -5.37 5.12
N LEU A 19 -12.28 -4.81 5.92
CA LEU A 19 -12.78 -5.45 7.14
C LEU A 19 -13.50 -6.76 6.83
N VAL A 20 -14.35 -6.80 5.80
CA VAL A 20 -15.03 -8.03 5.35
C VAL A 20 -14.01 -9.11 4.97
N ILE A 21 -13.01 -8.77 4.17
CA ILE A 21 -11.94 -9.71 3.77
C ILE A 21 -11.14 -10.15 5.00
N TYR A 22 -10.76 -9.22 5.87
CA TYR A 22 -9.98 -9.49 7.07
C TYR A 22 -10.71 -10.43 8.02
N VAL A 23 -11.97 -10.12 8.36
CA VAL A 23 -12.83 -10.96 9.22
C VAL A 23 -13.02 -12.33 8.57
N THR A 24 -13.28 -12.37 7.26
CA THR A 24 -13.34 -13.62 6.52
C THR A 24 -12.04 -14.38 6.78
N MET A 25 -10.87 -13.85 6.41
CA MET A 25 -9.60 -14.56 6.56
C MET A 25 -9.24 -14.96 8.01
N PHE A 26 -9.60 -14.13 8.99
CA PHE A 26 -9.34 -14.36 10.41
C PHE A 26 -10.13 -15.55 10.98
N ILE A 27 -11.41 -15.70 10.63
CA ILE A 27 -12.25 -16.78 11.15
C ILE A 27 -11.71 -18.15 10.69
N GLY A 28 -11.19 -18.94 11.61
CA GLY A 28 -10.59 -20.24 11.27
C GLY A 28 -9.26 -20.14 10.52
N ALA A 29 -8.46 -19.09 10.78
CA ALA A 29 -7.18 -18.84 10.11
C ALA A 29 -6.24 -20.07 10.07
N ARG A 30 -6.25 -20.89 11.13
CA ARG A 30 -5.47 -22.15 11.23
C ARG A 30 -5.77 -23.20 10.15
N TYR A 31 -6.88 -23.07 9.42
CA TYR A 31 -7.29 -24.00 8.36
C TYR A 31 -7.21 -23.38 6.97
N ASN A 32 -6.70 -22.15 6.84
CA ASN A 32 -6.62 -21.46 5.54
C ASN A 32 -5.70 -22.18 4.54
N ASP A 33 -4.79 -23.05 5.01
CA ASP A 33 -3.94 -23.88 4.13
C ASP A 33 -4.75 -24.91 3.34
N ARG A 34 -5.91 -25.34 3.85
CA ARG A 34 -6.79 -26.28 3.16
C ARG A 34 -7.63 -25.53 2.14
N THR A 35 -7.24 -25.61 0.86
CA THR A 35 -7.97 -25.01 -0.28
C THR A 35 -9.48 -25.20 -0.25
N PRO A 36 -10.03 -26.43 -0.05
CA PRO A 36 -11.49 -26.60 -0.07
C PRO A 36 -12.17 -25.86 1.09
N PHE A 37 -11.54 -25.83 2.27
CA PHE A 37 -12.05 -25.06 3.41
C PHE A 37 -12.05 -23.56 3.10
N LEU A 38 -10.98 -23.05 2.51
CA LEU A 38 -10.87 -21.65 2.11
C LEU A 38 -11.92 -21.27 1.06
N ILE A 39 -12.14 -22.10 0.04
CA ILE A 39 -13.17 -21.88 -0.98
C ILE A 39 -14.57 -21.85 -0.36
N CYS A 40 -14.93 -22.85 0.45
CA CYS A 40 -16.23 -22.89 1.11
C CYS A 40 -16.46 -21.66 1.97
N LYS A 41 -15.42 -21.18 2.64
CA LYS A 41 -15.45 -19.98 3.48
C LYS A 41 -15.61 -18.69 2.67
N ILE A 42 -14.93 -18.56 1.54
CA ILE A 42 -15.11 -17.42 0.62
C ILE A 42 -16.54 -17.41 0.08
N LEU A 43 -17.07 -18.56 -0.34
CA LEU A 43 -18.45 -18.70 -0.80
C LEU A 43 -19.47 -18.40 0.31
N LEU A 44 -19.23 -18.87 1.53
CA LEU A 44 -20.08 -18.59 2.68
C LEU A 44 -20.10 -17.07 2.98
N SER A 45 -18.93 -16.42 2.97
CA SER A 45 -18.83 -14.97 3.10
C SER A 45 -19.59 -14.24 1.99
N LEU A 46 -19.43 -14.67 0.72
CA LEU A 46 -20.17 -14.12 -0.42
C LEU A 46 -21.69 -14.23 -0.21
N THR A 47 -22.18 -15.41 0.17
CA THR A 47 -23.61 -15.61 0.41
C THR A 47 -24.12 -14.78 1.58
N LEU A 48 -23.36 -14.72 2.68
CA LEU A 48 -23.75 -13.98 3.87
C LEU A 48 -23.80 -12.47 3.60
N VAL A 49 -22.74 -11.91 3.00
CA VAL A 49 -22.68 -10.47 2.69
C VAL A 49 -23.73 -10.11 1.64
N THR A 50 -23.95 -10.94 0.63
CA THR A 50 -25.02 -10.72 -0.37
C THR A 50 -26.40 -10.73 0.28
N PHE A 51 -26.67 -11.71 1.14
CA PHE A 51 -27.93 -11.82 1.87
C PHE A 51 -28.15 -10.61 2.79
N VAL A 52 -27.12 -10.24 3.58
CA VAL A 52 -27.18 -9.09 4.47
C VAL A 52 -27.39 -7.80 3.70
N MET A 53 -26.72 -7.59 2.56
CA MET A 53 -26.88 -6.34 1.78
C MET A 53 -28.20 -6.27 0.99
N ARG A 54 -28.80 -7.40 0.61
CA ARG A 54 -30.06 -7.43 -0.16
C ARG A 54 -31.32 -7.50 0.68
N GLU A 55 -31.34 -8.33 1.72
CA GLU A 55 -32.56 -8.63 2.50
C GLU A 55 -32.65 -7.83 3.80
N THR A 56 -31.52 -7.69 4.52
CA THR A 56 -31.50 -7.07 5.86
C THR A 56 -30.64 -5.80 5.93
N GLY A 57 -30.25 -5.27 4.76
CA GLY A 57 -29.25 -4.22 4.64
C GLY A 57 -29.67 -2.95 5.35
N ASP A 58 -30.92 -2.53 5.14
CA ASP A 58 -31.44 -1.30 5.76
C ASP A 58 -31.46 -1.39 7.28
N SER A 59 -31.89 -2.52 7.87
CA SER A 59 -31.94 -2.66 9.33
C SER A 59 -30.55 -2.73 9.97
N VAL A 60 -29.64 -3.51 9.37
CA VAL A 60 -28.27 -3.66 9.88
C VAL A 60 -27.48 -2.35 9.72
N LEU A 61 -27.58 -1.71 8.54
CA LEU A 61 -26.91 -0.44 8.28
C LEU A 61 -27.47 0.69 9.14
N ASN A 62 -28.79 0.78 9.35
CA ASN A 62 -29.37 1.79 10.25
C ASN A 62 -28.93 1.59 11.71
N LEU A 63 -28.73 0.36 12.17
CA LEU A 63 -28.21 0.10 13.51
C LEU A 63 -26.75 0.55 13.63
N VAL A 64 -25.91 0.18 12.66
CA VAL A 64 -24.49 0.57 12.63
C VAL A 64 -24.34 2.08 12.48
N PHE A 65 -25.09 2.70 11.55
CA PHE A 65 -25.04 4.14 11.30
C PHE A 65 -25.66 4.93 12.44
N GLY A 66 -26.73 4.43 13.08
CA GLY A 66 -27.26 5.03 14.29
C GLY A 66 -26.27 4.97 15.47
N PHE A 67 -25.43 3.94 15.55
CA PHE A 67 -24.32 3.91 16.49
C PHE A 67 -23.22 4.92 16.12
N LEU A 68 -22.82 4.99 14.84
CA LEU A 68 -21.83 5.97 14.36
C LEU A 68 -22.30 7.42 14.50
N GLU A 69 -23.59 7.68 14.33
CA GLU A 69 -24.20 8.99 14.52
C GLU A 69 -24.11 9.41 15.99
N ARG A 70 -24.49 8.52 16.92
CA ARG A 70 -24.42 8.80 18.36
C ARG A 70 -22.99 8.88 18.89
N ALA A 71 -22.11 8.00 18.42
CA ALA A 71 -20.74 7.95 18.87
C ALA A 71 -19.90 9.04 18.21
N CYS A 72 -19.97 9.19 16.89
CA CYS A 72 -19.03 9.98 16.11
C CYS A 72 -19.68 11.17 15.37
N GLY A 73 -20.98 11.44 15.53
CA GLY A 73 -21.67 12.53 14.83
C GLY A 73 -21.74 12.35 13.31
N ILE A 74 -21.56 11.12 12.81
CA ILE A 74 -21.49 10.84 11.38
C ILE A 74 -22.90 10.57 10.85
N HIS A 75 -23.41 11.47 10.02
CA HIS A 75 -24.71 11.30 9.34
C HIS A 75 -24.53 10.63 7.97
N TRP A 76 -24.81 9.33 7.88
CA TRP A 76 -24.73 8.56 6.63
C TRP A 76 -26.09 7.97 6.24
N SER A 77 -26.40 8.00 4.95
CA SER A 77 -27.60 7.38 4.40
C SER A 77 -27.38 5.88 4.15
N ALA A 78 -28.13 5.03 4.87
CA ALA A 78 -28.13 3.58 4.68
C ALA A 78 -28.48 3.17 3.24
N ARG A 79 -29.45 3.86 2.62
CA ARG A 79 -29.90 3.58 1.26
C ARG A 79 -28.81 3.85 0.22
N GLU A 80 -28.15 5.01 0.30
CA GLU A 80 -27.08 5.34 -0.62
C GLU A 80 -25.87 4.42 -0.39
N TRP A 81 -25.53 4.13 0.86
CA TRP A 81 -24.47 3.18 1.18
C TRP A 81 -24.72 1.80 0.61
N SER A 82 -25.92 1.24 0.83
CA SER A 82 -26.33 -0.05 0.28
C SER A 82 -26.22 -0.06 -1.24
N PHE A 83 -26.64 1.01 -1.92
CA PHE A 83 -26.47 1.15 -3.36
C PHE A 83 -25.00 1.07 -3.79
N ARG A 84 -24.09 1.79 -3.13
CA ARG A 84 -22.64 1.77 -3.44
C ARG A 84 -22.02 0.39 -3.19
N VAL A 85 -22.34 -0.25 -2.07
CA VAL A 85 -21.83 -1.60 -1.75
C VAL A 85 -22.35 -2.64 -2.73
N ASN A 86 -23.62 -2.55 -3.14
CA ASN A 86 -24.21 -3.48 -4.10
C ASN A 86 -23.59 -3.36 -5.51
N LEU A 87 -23.13 -2.17 -5.91
CA LEU A 87 -22.40 -1.98 -7.16
C LEU A 87 -21.09 -2.80 -7.20
N ASP A 88 -20.31 -2.75 -6.12
CA ASP A 88 -19.00 -3.42 -6.03
C ASP A 88 -19.04 -4.78 -5.30
N LEU A 89 -20.22 -5.41 -5.19
CA LEU A 89 -20.42 -6.58 -4.32
C LEU A 89 -19.57 -7.80 -4.75
N TRP A 90 -19.52 -8.09 -6.04
CA TRP A 90 -18.95 -9.36 -6.56
C TRP A 90 -17.46 -9.23 -6.89
N ILE A 91 -17.00 -8.05 -7.30
CA ILE A 91 -15.63 -7.82 -7.74
C ILE A 91 -14.60 -8.14 -6.64
N VAL A 92 -14.96 -7.91 -5.38
CA VAL A 92 -14.09 -8.22 -4.24
C VAL A 92 -13.83 -9.73 -4.13
N TYR A 93 -14.88 -10.54 -4.26
CA TYR A 93 -14.75 -12.00 -4.23
C TYR A 93 -14.01 -12.53 -5.46
N VAL A 94 -14.22 -11.95 -6.63
CA VAL A 94 -13.41 -12.24 -7.82
C VAL A 94 -11.92 -11.96 -7.55
N GLY A 95 -11.60 -10.86 -6.87
CA GLY A 95 -10.24 -10.56 -6.42
C GLY A 95 -9.67 -11.62 -5.47
N MET A 96 -10.46 -12.10 -4.52
CA MET A 96 -10.06 -13.18 -3.60
C MET A 96 -9.78 -14.50 -4.35
N PHE A 97 -10.63 -14.86 -5.31
CA PHE A 97 -10.41 -16.04 -6.16
C PHE A 97 -9.22 -15.87 -7.09
N ALA A 98 -8.98 -14.67 -7.63
CA ALA A 98 -7.81 -14.37 -8.44
C ALA A 98 -6.52 -14.52 -7.60
N ALA A 99 -6.51 -14.04 -6.35
CA ALA A 99 -5.40 -14.25 -5.43
C ALA A 99 -5.17 -15.75 -5.16
N LEU A 100 -6.24 -16.51 -4.90
CA LEU A 100 -6.15 -17.97 -4.71
C LEU A 100 -5.60 -18.68 -5.96
N ALA A 101 -6.05 -18.27 -7.14
CA ALA A 101 -5.55 -18.81 -8.40
C ALA A 101 -4.05 -18.55 -8.58
N VAL A 102 -3.58 -17.33 -8.29
CA VAL A 102 -2.15 -17.00 -8.33
C VAL A 102 -1.34 -17.85 -7.35
N ILE A 103 -1.85 -18.06 -6.12
CA ILE A 103 -1.21 -18.93 -5.12
C ILE A 103 -1.09 -20.35 -5.66
N LYS A 104 -2.17 -20.91 -6.22
CA LYS A 104 -2.18 -22.30 -6.73
C LYS A 104 -1.37 -22.49 -8.01
N ILE A 105 -1.33 -21.50 -8.89
CA ILE A 105 -0.44 -21.49 -10.07
C ILE A 105 1.02 -21.63 -9.62
N ARG A 106 1.42 -20.95 -8.54
CA ARG A 106 2.78 -21.03 -7.98
C ARG A 106 3.02 -22.36 -7.26
N GLU A 107 2.08 -22.81 -6.44
CA GLU A 107 2.18 -24.04 -5.65
C GLU A 107 2.36 -25.28 -6.54
N TYR A 108 1.56 -25.39 -7.59
CA TYR A 108 1.63 -26.50 -8.55
C TYR A 108 2.62 -26.25 -9.70
N ARG A 109 3.38 -25.16 -9.67
CA ARG A 109 4.38 -24.78 -10.69
C ARG A 109 3.84 -24.84 -12.13
N LEU A 110 2.60 -24.39 -12.35
CA LEU A 110 1.97 -24.41 -13.68
C LEU A 110 2.77 -23.62 -14.72
N THR A 111 3.58 -22.66 -14.27
CA THR A 111 4.46 -21.85 -15.12
C THR A 111 5.57 -22.66 -15.80
N GLU A 112 5.92 -23.83 -15.27
CA GLU A 112 6.95 -24.74 -15.83
C GLU A 112 6.38 -25.69 -16.88
N HIS A 113 5.06 -25.77 -17.04
CA HIS A 113 4.42 -26.68 -17.98
C HIS A 113 4.69 -26.26 -19.44
N PRO A 114 4.95 -27.20 -20.38
CA PRO A 114 5.28 -26.87 -21.77
C PRO A 114 4.18 -26.10 -22.51
N GLN A 115 2.92 -26.26 -22.09
CA GLN A 115 1.77 -25.53 -22.66
C GLN A 115 1.53 -24.16 -22.03
N TRP A 116 2.27 -23.77 -20.99
CA TRP A 116 2.11 -22.47 -20.33
C TRP A 116 2.23 -21.27 -21.28
N PRO A 117 3.20 -21.22 -22.21
CA PRO A 117 3.29 -20.12 -23.18
C PRO A 117 2.05 -20.01 -24.08
N LEU A 118 1.44 -21.14 -24.45
CA LEU A 118 0.20 -21.15 -25.23
C LEU A 118 -0.98 -20.64 -24.39
N ALA A 119 -1.09 -21.08 -23.13
CA ALA A 119 -2.11 -20.60 -22.20
C ALA A 119 -2.01 -19.08 -21.96
N VAL A 120 -0.79 -18.54 -21.78
CA VAL A 120 -0.59 -17.08 -21.63
C VAL A 120 -0.98 -16.32 -22.90
N LYS A 121 -0.60 -16.81 -24.09
CA LYS A 121 -1.00 -16.19 -25.37
C LYS A 121 -2.52 -16.21 -25.54
N ALA A 122 -3.17 -17.34 -25.29
CA ALA A 122 -4.62 -17.47 -25.35
C ALA A 122 -5.30 -16.53 -24.36
N ALA A 123 -4.84 -16.50 -23.10
CA ALA A 123 -5.36 -15.61 -22.07
C ALA A 123 -5.18 -14.13 -22.44
N ALA A 124 -4.07 -13.75 -23.07
CA ALA A 124 -3.84 -12.39 -23.55
C ALA A 124 -4.82 -12.00 -24.68
N VAL A 125 -5.03 -12.90 -25.66
CA VAL A 125 -6.01 -12.67 -26.74
C VAL A 125 -7.42 -12.54 -26.18
N VAL A 126 -7.83 -13.46 -25.31
CA VAL A 126 -9.14 -13.41 -24.65
C VAL A 126 -9.29 -12.11 -23.85
N SER A 127 -8.26 -11.71 -23.11
CA SER A 127 -8.28 -10.46 -22.34
C SER A 127 -8.42 -9.22 -23.23
N ALA A 128 -7.73 -9.18 -24.38
CA ALA A 128 -7.88 -8.08 -25.34
C ALA A 128 -9.31 -8.02 -25.90
N LEU A 129 -9.89 -9.17 -26.26
CA LEU A 129 -11.27 -9.24 -26.74
C LEU A 129 -12.28 -8.82 -25.67
N VAL A 130 -12.09 -9.24 -24.43
CA VAL A 130 -12.92 -8.82 -23.28
C VAL A 130 -12.84 -7.31 -23.08
N PHE A 131 -11.64 -6.73 -23.19
CA PHE A 131 -11.44 -5.29 -23.03
C PHE A 131 -12.15 -4.49 -24.14
N LEU A 132 -12.05 -4.94 -25.39
CA LEU A 132 -12.75 -4.34 -26.54
C LEU A 132 -14.28 -4.48 -26.40
N TRP A 133 -14.75 -5.66 -26.01
CA TRP A 133 -16.16 -5.92 -25.75
C TRP A 133 -16.68 -5.00 -24.63
N PHE A 134 -15.92 -4.84 -23.55
CA PHE A 134 -16.31 -3.98 -22.43
C PHE A 134 -16.45 -2.51 -22.85
N PHE A 135 -15.55 -2.00 -23.69
CA PHE A 135 -15.71 -0.64 -24.23
C PHE A 135 -16.96 -0.50 -25.11
N ALA A 136 -17.23 -1.47 -25.98
CA ALA A 136 -18.44 -1.46 -26.80
C ALA A 136 -19.71 -1.54 -25.94
N PHE A 137 -19.68 -2.40 -24.91
CA PHE A 137 -20.75 -2.56 -23.93
C PHE A 137 -21.02 -1.26 -23.17
N GLU A 138 -19.99 -0.63 -22.59
CA GLU A 138 -20.10 0.64 -21.86
C GLU A 138 -20.67 1.76 -22.74
N LEU A 139 -20.18 1.90 -23.98
CA LEU A 139 -20.63 2.94 -24.90
C LEU A 139 -22.06 2.72 -25.41
N SER A 140 -22.58 1.49 -25.33
CA SER A 140 -23.91 1.14 -25.83
C SER A 140 -25.04 1.34 -24.81
N MET A 141 -24.72 1.56 -23.53
CA MET A 141 -25.69 1.56 -22.45
C MET A 141 -25.91 2.93 -21.83
N ASP A 142 -27.14 3.18 -21.38
CA ASP A 142 -27.43 4.30 -20.47
C ASP A 142 -27.01 3.96 -19.04
N LYS A 143 -26.76 5.00 -18.23
CA LYS A 143 -26.26 4.90 -16.85
C LYS A 143 -27.08 3.95 -15.98
N PHE A 144 -28.41 3.98 -16.08
CA PHE A 144 -29.28 3.13 -15.25
C PHE A 144 -29.18 1.65 -15.64
N GLN A 145 -29.13 1.37 -16.94
CA GLN A 145 -28.96 0.01 -17.45
C GLN A 145 -27.57 -0.53 -17.09
N TYR A 146 -26.54 0.30 -17.23
CA TYR A 146 -25.19 -0.06 -16.83
C TYR A 146 -25.10 -0.40 -15.34
N ASN A 147 -25.65 0.44 -14.45
CA ASN A 147 -25.61 0.20 -13.01
C ASN A 147 -26.23 -1.15 -12.60
N PHE A 148 -27.21 -1.65 -13.35
CA PHE A 148 -27.79 -2.97 -13.12
C PHE A 148 -26.82 -4.10 -13.47
N TYR A 149 -26.08 -3.98 -14.59
CA TYR A 149 -25.11 -4.99 -15.03
C TYR A 149 -23.72 -4.83 -14.43
N HIS A 150 -23.40 -3.65 -13.88
CA HIS A 150 -22.09 -3.30 -13.35
C HIS A 150 -21.54 -4.32 -12.34
N PRO A 151 -22.31 -4.82 -11.34
CA PRO A 151 -21.81 -5.80 -10.38
C PRO A 151 -21.28 -7.08 -11.02
N PHE A 152 -21.81 -7.46 -12.18
CA PHE A 152 -21.43 -8.69 -12.89
C PHE A 152 -20.30 -8.46 -13.89
N THR A 153 -20.24 -7.28 -14.49
CA THR A 153 -19.35 -6.98 -15.62
C THR A 153 -18.06 -6.28 -15.20
N SER A 154 -18.05 -5.55 -14.08
CA SER A 154 -16.91 -4.72 -13.63
C SER A 154 -15.62 -5.51 -13.38
N SER A 155 -15.72 -6.77 -13.01
CA SER A 155 -14.56 -7.64 -12.76
C SER A 155 -13.81 -8.05 -14.03
N LEU A 156 -14.50 -8.12 -15.17
CA LEU A 156 -13.95 -8.56 -16.45
C LEU A 156 -12.82 -7.65 -16.97
N PRO A 157 -13.01 -6.31 -17.11
CA PRO A 157 -11.94 -5.42 -17.58
C PRO A 157 -10.77 -5.38 -16.59
N VAL A 158 -11.01 -5.51 -15.28
CA VAL A 158 -9.96 -5.53 -14.26
C VAL A 158 -9.07 -6.76 -14.40
N LEU A 159 -9.66 -7.95 -14.53
CA LEU A 159 -8.92 -9.19 -14.76
C LEU A 159 -8.22 -9.17 -16.13
N ALA A 160 -8.89 -8.71 -17.18
CA ALA A 160 -8.32 -8.58 -18.50
C ALA A 160 -7.09 -7.65 -18.50
N PHE A 161 -7.20 -6.50 -17.84
CA PHE A 161 -6.08 -5.58 -17.67
C PHE A 161 -4.94 -6.23 -16.88
N ALA A 162 -5.22 -6.93 -15.79
CA ALA A 162 -4.22 -7.62 -15.00
C ALA A 162 -3.46 -8.68 -15.82
N VAL A 163 -4.15 -9.45 -16.67
CA VAL A 163 -3.53 -10.43 -17.57
C VAL A 163 -2.70 -9.74 -18.65
N LEU A 164 -3.27 -8.77 -19.37
CA LEU A 164 -2.58 -8.04 -20.44
C LEU A 164 -1.31 -7.34 -19.94
N ARG A 165 -1.40 -6.68 -18.78
CA ARG A 165 -0.28 -5.97 -18.16
C ARG A 165 0.87 -6.90 -17.74
N ASN A 166 0.60 -8.20 -17.61
CA ASN A 166 1.57 -9.24 -17.25
C ASN A 166 1.92 -10.20 -18.40
N ALA A 167 1.34 -10.03 -19.60
CA ALA A 167 1.42 -10.99 -20.69
C ALA A 167 2.82 -11.12 -21.31
N ASN A 168 3.61 -10.04 -21.32
CA ASN A 168 4.99 -10.08 -21.81
C ASN A 168 5.96 -9.31 -20.87
N PRO A 169 7.28 -9.57 -20.95
CA PRO A 169 8.27 -8.94 -20.08
C PRO A 169 8.34 -7.41 -20.22
N VAL A 170 8.16 -6.89 -21.44
CA VAL A 170 8.23 -5.45 -21.74
C VAL A 170 7.09 -4.70 -21.08
N LEU A 171 5.86 -5.17 -21.26
CA LEU A 171 4.67 -4.64 -20.61
C LEU A 171 4.82 -4.76 -19.10
N ARG A 172 5.35 -5.89 -18.59
CA ARG A 172 5.58 -6.10 -17.16
C ARG A 172 6.51 -5.04 -16.59
N SER A 173 7.63 -4.77 -17.24
CA SER A 173 8.68 -3.84 -16.78
C SER A 173 8.42 -2.36 -17.10
N ALA A 174 7.58 -2.06 -18.10
CA ALA A 174 7.28 -0.69 -18.50
C ALA A 174 6.21 -0.05 -17.60
N SER A 175 6.57 1.00 -16.86
CA SER A 175 5.62 1.81 -16.12
C SER A 175 5.88 3.29 -16.35
N SER A 176 4.80 4.08 -16.43
CA SER A 176 4.92 5.54 -16.50
C SER A 176 5.20 6.09 -15.12
N LYS A 177 6.31 6.83 -14.97
CA LYS A 177 6.64 7.53 -13.72
C LYS A 177 5.55 8.53 -13.33
N ALA A 178 4.92 9.17 -14.31
CA ALA A 178 3.83 10.13 -14.07
C ALA A 178 2.58 9.45 -13.50
N PHE A 179 2.12 8.35 -14.12
CA PHE A 179 0.98 7.60 -13.59
C PHE A 179 1.30 6.93 -12.25
N ALA A 180 2.53 6.45 -12.06
CA ALA A 180 2.97 5.92 -10.77
C ALA A 180 2.99 7.01 -9.68
N PHE A 181 3.38 8.24 -10.03
CA PHE A 181 3.34 9.38 -9.11
C PHE A 181 1.89 9.74 -8.72
N ILE A 182 1.00 9.89 -9.69
CA ILE A 182 -0.43 10.16 -9.41
C ILE A 182 -1.06 9.02 -8.61
N GLY A 183 -0.72 7.77 -8.93
CA GLY A 183 -1.19 6.59 -8.20
C GLY A 183 -0.81 6.61 -6.72
N LYS A 184 0.39 7.12 -6.37
CA LYS A 184 0.85 7.23 -4.97
C LYS A 184 0.01 8.18 -4.13
N CYS A 185 -0.55 9.23 -4.72
CA CYS A 185 -1.44 10.18 -4.05
C CYS A 185 -2.90 10.05 -4.51
N SER A 186 -3.30 8.89 -5.02
CA SER A 186 -4.62 8.69 -5.64
C SER A 186 -5.79 8.87 -4.68
N LEU A 187 -5.62 8.43 -3.42
CA LEU A 187 -6.63 8.58 -2.37
C LEU A 187 -6.82 10.06 -2.01
N GLU A 188 -5.72 10.79 -1.84
CA GLU A 188 -5.76 12.23 -1.57
C GLU A 188 -6.33 13.00 -2.75
N THR A 189 -5.94 12.63 -3.97
CA THR A 189 -6.47 13.18 -5.22
C THR A 189 -7.99 13.01 -5.29
N PHE A 190 -8.53 11.85 -4.88
CA PHE A 190 -9.96 11.57 -4.84
C PHE A 190 -10.72 12.45 -3.82
N ILE A 191 -10.11 12.78 -2.69
CA ILE A 191 -10.76 13.64 -1.67
C ILE A 191 -10.66 15.11 -2.09
N ILE A 192 -9.49 15.55 -2.54
CA ILE A 192 -9.20 16.95 -2.83
C ILE A 192 -9.97 17.42 -4.07
N GLN A 193 -10.31 16.54 -5.03
CA GLN A 193 -11.09 16.95 -6.21
C GLN A 193 -12.44 17.58 -5.82
N TYR A 194 -13.08 17.12 -4.74
CA TYR A 194 -14.33 17.69 -4.21
C TYR A 194 -14.16 19.09 -3.61
N HIS A 195 -12.93 19.46 -3.27
CA HIS A 195 -12.59 20.76 -2.70
C HIS A 195 -12.04 21.73 -3.75
N PHE A 196 -11.53 21.22 -4.88
CA PHE A 196 -10.89 22.02 -5.93
C PHE A 196 -11.76 22.13 -7.19
N TRP A 197 -12.10 21.00 -7.79
CA TRP A 197 -12.79 20.95 -9.09
C TRP A 197 -14.30 20.84 -8.97
N LEU A 198 -14.79 20.30 -7.85
CA LEU A 198 -16.21 20.09 -7.56
C LEU A 198 -16.64 20.84 -6.28
N ALA A 199 -16.00 21.98 -6.00
CA ALA A 199 -16.28 22.79 -4.83
C ALA A 199 -17.73 23.31 -4.84
N GLY A 200 -18.30 23.57 -3.64
CA GLY A 200 -19.68 24.06 -3.50
C GLY A 200 -20.71 23.07 -4.04
N ASP A 201 -20.69 21.84 -3.53
CA ASP A 201 -21.62 20.76 -3.89
C ASP A 201 -21.66 20.46 -5.39
N THR A 202 -20.49 20.27 -6.01
CA THR A 202 -20.31 19.96 -7.44
C THR A 202 -20.67 21.08 -8.42
N LYS A 203 -20.99 22.30 -7.93
CA LYS A 203 -21.45 23.41 -8.76
C LYS A 203 -20.37 24.45 -9.09
N GLY A 204 -19.20 24.38 -8.46
CA GLY A 204 -18.14 25.38 -8.60
C GLY A 204 -16.80 24.79 -9.01
N LEU A 205 -16.20 25.38 -10.05
CA LEU A 205 -14.78 25.20 -10.37
C LEU A 205 -13.99 26.35 -9.72
N LEU A 206 -12.89 26.04 -9.03
CA LEU A 206 -12.03 27.08 -8.45
C LEU A 206 -11.46 27.99 -9.55
N LEU A 207 -11.70 29.30 -9.44
CA LEU A 207 -11.16 30.32 -10.33
C LEU A 207 -10.10 31.12 -9.58
N VAL A 208 -8.84 30.97 -9.97
CA VAL A 208 -7.69 31.68 -9.36
C VAL A 208 -7.45 33.01 -10.06
N ILE A 209 -7.60 33.05 -11.39
CA ILE A 209 -7.47 34.28 -12.18
C ILE A 209 -8.87 34.81 -12.51
N PRO A 210 -9.26 36.01 -12.07
CA PRO A 210 -10.57 36.57 -12.39
C PRO A 210 -10.67 36.86 -13.89
N GLY A 211 -11.69 36.29 -14.55
CA GLY A 211 -11.99 36.56 -15.95
C GLY A 211 -12.24 35.30 -16.79
N THR A 212 -13.40 35.27 -17.45
CA THR A 212 -13.88 34.14 -18.27
C THR A 212 -13.00 33.84 -19.50
N ARG A 213 -12.19 34.81 -19.95
CA ARG A 213 -11.31 34.67 -21.13
C ARG A 213 -10.10 33.75 -20.88
N TRP A 214 -9.65 33.62 -19.63
CA TRP A 214 -8.45 32.85 -19.26
C TRP A 214 -8.78 31.44 -18.75
N ARG A 215 -9.97 30.91 -19.05
CA ARG A 215 -10.43 29.59 -18.58
C ARG A 215 -9.41 28.46 -18.80
N PRO A 216 -8.77 28.29 -19.98
CA PRO A 216 -7.78 27.22 -20.17
C PRO A 216 -6.54 27.39 -19.29
N VAL A 217 -6.06 28.63 -19.13
CA VAL A 217 -4.91 28.95 -18.27
C VAL A 217 -5.26 28.69 -16.80
N ASN A 218 -6.45 29.08 -16.37
CA ASN A 218 -6.95 28.78 -15.03
C ASN A 218 -7.08 27.27 -14.81
N MET A 219 -7.51 26.50 -15.81
CA MET A 219 -7.60 25.04 -15.70
C MET A 219 -6.21 24.39 -15.60
N MET A 220 -5.23 24.86 -16.36
CA MET A 220 -3.85 24.39 -16.25
C MET A 220 -3.26 24.71 -14.87
N LEU A 221 -3.44 25.95 -14.40
CA LEU A 221 -2.94 26.40 -13.09
C LEU A 221 -3.59 25.63 -11.93
N THR A 222 -4.92 25.49 -11.96
CA THR A 222 -5.65 24.75 -10.92
C THR A 222 -5.29 23.27 -10.93
N THR A 223 -5.01 22.67 -12.09
CA THR A 223 -4.51 21.29 -12.19
C THR A 223 -3.13 21.13 -11.56
N ILE A 224 -2.20 22.06 -11.80
CA ILE A 224 -0.86 22.04 -11.19
C ILE A 224 -0.99 22.17 -9.66
N MET A 225 -1.79 23.13 -9.19
CA MET A 225 -2.02 23.33 -7.76
C MET A 225 -2.68 22.11 -7.11
N PHE A 226 -3.68 21.52 -7.78
CA PHE A 226 -4.38 20.32 -7.35
C PHE A 226 -3.43 19.13 -7.14
N ILE A 227 -2.56 18.85 -8.12
CA ILE A 227 -1.58 17.77 -8.05
C ILE A 227 -0.56 18.04 -6.94
N TYR A 228 -0.09 19.29 -6.82
CA TYR A 228 0.87 19.68 -5.78
C TYR A 228 0.30 19.49 -4.37
N VAL A 229 -0.89 20.03 -4.10
CA VAL A 229 -1.55 19.90 -2.80
C VAL A 229 -1.83 18.42 -2.49
N SER A 230 -2.30 17.64 -3.46
CA SER A 230 -2.51 16.19 -3.28
C SER A 230 -1.23 15.45 -2.89
N ASN A 231 -0.09 15.80 -3.49
CA ASN A 231 1.20 15.24 -3.11
C ASN A 231 1.63 15.66 -1.69
N CYS A 232 1.46 16.93 -1.32
CA CYS A 232 1.77 17.41 0.04
C CYS A 232 0.91 16.71 1.10
N VAL A 233 -0.39 16.56 0.85
CA VAL A 233 -1.29 15.84 1.76
C VAL A 233 -0.91 14.37 1.85
N SER A 234 -0.57 13.71 0.73
CA SER A 234 -0.13 12.31 0.74
C SER A 234 1.13 12.10 1.59
N GLN A 235 2.10 13.02 1.52
CA GLN A 235 3.28 12.99 2.39
C GLN A 235 2.94 13.20 3.86
N ALA A 236 2.06 14.16 4.17
CA ALA A 236 1.63 14.43 5.54
C ALA A 236 0.86 13.25 6.14
N THR A 237 -0.06 12.64 5.39
CA THR A 237 -0.80 11.43 5.77
C THR A 237 0.16 10.28 6.01
N GLY A 238 1.13 10.06 5.11
CA GLY A 238 2.13 9.01 5.26
C GLY A 238 3.00 9.17 6.52
N GLU A 239 3.40 10.40 6.85
CA GLU A 239 4.14 10.70 8.08
C GLU A 239 3.28 10.49 9.33
N LEU A 240 2.00 10.89 9.28
CA LEU A 240 1.05 10.65 10.37
C LEU A 240 0.85 9.14 10.59
N THR A 241 0.68 8.36 9.53
CA THR A 241 0.56 6.89 9.62
C THR A 241 1.81 6.28 10.25
N LYS A 242 3.02 6.72 9.87
CA LYS A 242 4.26 6.25 10.49
C LYS A 242 4.32 6.57 12.00
N ARG A 243 3.89 7.76 12.41
CA ARG A 243 3.88 8.16 13.82
C ARG A 243 2.88 7.38 14.67
N ILE A 244 1.72 7.07 14.08
CA ILE A 244 0.65 6.30 14.73
C ILE A 244 1.04 4.83 14.78
N CYS A 245 1.22 4.20 13.61
CA CYS A 245 1.44 2.76 13.45
C CYS A 245 2.85 2.28 13.80
N GLY A 246 3.80 3.20 13.94
CA GLY A 246 5.22 2.90 14.05
C GLY A 246 5.86 2.60 12.69
N SER A 247 7.19 2.60 12.62
CA SER A 247 7.92 2.17 11.43
C SER A 247 7.91 0.65 11.36
N VAL A 248 6.88 0.07 10.73
CA VAL A 248 6.95 -1.33 10.32
C VAL A 248 7.93 -1.39 9.13
N PRO A 249 9.01 -2.20 9.19
CA PRO A 249 9.86 -2.42 8.03
C PRO A 249 8.99 -2.90 6.88
N THR A 250 9.01 -2.20 5.75
CA THR A 250 8.30 -2.61 4.54
C THR A 250 8.70 -4.07 4.25
N PRO A 251 7.79 -5.06 4.35
CA PRO A 251 8.13 -6.41 3.93
C PRO A 251 8.45 -6.31 2.44
N ALA A 252 9.71 -6.56 2.08
CA ALA A 252 10.13 -6.63 0.70
C ALA A 252 9.26 -7.70 0.03
N LEU A 253 8.52 -7.30 -1.02
CA LEU A 253 7.94 -8.26 -1.94
C LEU A 253 9.04 -9.23 -2.37
N PRO A 254 8.83 -10.56 -2.36
CA PRO A 254 9.86 -11.52 -2.68
C PRO A 254 10.25 -11.39 -4.15
N THR A 255 11.21 -10.53 -4.44
CA THR A 255 11.83 -10.41 -5.76
C THR A 255 13.26 -9.87 -5.60
N VAL A 256 14.20 -10.78 -5.91
CA VAL A 256 15.64 -10.59 -6.18
C VAL A 256 16.52 -10.19 -4.99
N MET A 257 17.40 -11.12 -4.59
CA MET A 257 18.53 -10.88 -3.69
C MET A 257 19.55 -9.98 -4.38
N GLU A 258 19.97 -8.90 -3.73
CA GLU A 258 21.11 -8.09 -4.16
C GLU A 258 22.16 -8.08 -3.04
N VAL A 259 23.38 -8.50 -3.36
CA VAL A 259 24.51 -8.64 -2.42
C VAL A 259 25.46 -7.46 -2.62
N SER A 260 25.77 -6.70 -1.57
CA SER A 260 26.76 -5.60 -1.60
C SER A 260 27.77 -5.72 -0.45
N ASN A 261 29.06 -5.59 -0.74
CA ASN A 261 30.18 -5.61 0.22
C ASN A 261 30.96 -4.27 0.20
N PRO A 262 31.50 -3.74 1.33
CA PRO A 262 32.01 -2.35 1.44
C PRO A 262 33.55 -2.20 1.45
N ARG A 263 34.08 -0.99 1.15
CA ARG A 263 35.51 -0.62 1.33
C ARG A 263 35.72 0.72 2.07
N ILE A 264 36.72 0.68 2.94
CA ILE A 264 37.28 1.64 3.93
C ILE A 264 37.84 2.95 3.31
N PRO A 265 37.77 4.13 3.99
CA PRO A 265 38.54 5.32 3.66
C PRO A 265 39.89 5.43 4.44
N PRO A 266 40.95 6.05 3.88
CA PRO A 266 42.28 6.11 4.49
C PRO A 266 42.51 7.35 5.37
N ALA A 267 43.51 7.20 6.24
CA ALA A 267 44.00 8.18 7.20
C ALA A 267 45.00 9.19 6.61
N THR A 268 45.00 10.38 7.21
CA THR A 268 46.11 11.33 7.36
C THR A 268 46.00 11.81 8.80
N GLY A 269 46.98 11.85 9.69
CA GLY A 269 48.42 11.75 9.60
C GLY A 269 48.92 12.57 10.79
N ASN A 270 49.74 11.94 11.62
CA ASN A 270 50.66 12.49 12.61
C ASN A 270 50.18 12.94 14.01
N ASP A 271 51.01 12.47 14.95
CA ASP A 271 51.39 13.01 16.26
C ASP A 271 50.66 12.52 17.52
N SER A 272 51.29 11.48 18.07
CA SER A 272 51.90 11.46 19.41
C SER A 272 51.04 11.22 20.66
N GLU A 273 51.40 10.08 21.26
CA GLU A 273 51.54 9.83 22.69
C GLU A 273 50.33 9.49 23.57
N SER A 274 50.42 8.24 24.05
CA SER A 274 50.22 7.80 25.44
C SER A 274 48.81 7.45 25.89
N GLY A 275 48.67 6.22 26.41
CA GLY A 275 47.71 5.93 27.47
C GLY A 275 46.76 4.75 27.25
N GLN A 276 47.28 3.55 27.54
CA GLN A 276 46.61 2.53 28.35
C GLN A 276 45.85 1.37 27.64
N GLU A 277 46.47 0.20 27.83
CA GLU A 277 46.10 -1.18 27.57
C GLU A 277 44.65 -1.56 27.94
N ILE A 278 44.04 -2.49 27.19
CA ILE A 278 43.54 -3.75 27.76
C ILE A 278 43.84 -4.90 26.79
N ILE A 279 44.55 -5.88 27.34
CA ILE A 279 45.05 -7.15 26.80
C ILE A 279 43.89 -8.10 26.45
N PHE A 280 43.94 -8.77 25.30
CA PHE A 280 43.21 -10.03 25.10
C PHE A 280 44.21 -11.20 25.23
N GLN A 281 44.10 -11.89 26.36
CA GLN A 281 44.88 -13.06 26.70
C GLN A 281 44.17 -14.30 26.14
N ALA A 282 44.82 -15.03 25.25
CA ALA A 282 44.38 -16.33 24.77
C ALA A 282 44.70 -17.42 25.82
N PRO A 283 43.86 -18.46 25.94
CA PRO A 283 44.31 -19.78 26.36
C PRO A 283 44.40 -20.76 25.17
N PRO A 284 45.18 -21.84 25.32
CA PRO A 284 46.04 -22.38 24.27
C PRO A 284 45.46 -23.56 23.50
N ASP A 285 46.10 -23.83 22.36
CA ASP A 285 46.38 -25.12 21.72
C ASP A 285 45.38 -26.25 21.92
N GLU A 286 44.67 -26.60 20.84
CA GLU A 286 44.78 -27.91 20.18
C GLU A 286 43.78 -27.93 19.02
N LEU A 287 44.28 -27.92 17.78
CA LEU A 287 43.67 -28.55 16.60
C LEU A 287 44.59 -28.25 15.40
N GLU A 288 45.60 -29.11 15.23
CA GLU A 288 46.39 -29.18 14.00
C GLU A 288 45.46 -29.44 12.79
N LEU A 289 45.53 -28.59 11.78
CA LEU A 289 44.85 -28.83 10.50
C LEU A 289 45.60 -29.90 9.69
N PRO A 290 44.93 -30.85 9.02
CA PRO A 290 45.60 -32.00 8.41
C PRO A 290 46.40 -31.62 7.15
N VAL A 291 47.65 -32.05 7.11
CA VAL A 291 48.56 -31.95 5.95
C VAL A 291 48.06 -32.89 4.83
N ARG A 292 47.83 -32.34 3.63
CA ARG A 292 47.35 -33.10 2.46
C ARG A 292 48.50 -33.94 1.88
N LYS A 293 48.32 -35.26 1.85
CA LYS A 293 49.25 -36.26 1.29
C LYS A 293 48.62 -36.96 0.08
N ASP A 294 49.45 -37.49 -0.82
CA ASP A 294 48.98 -38.37 -1.89
C ASP A 294 48.78 -39.83 -1.40
N ASN A 295 48.25 -40.72 -2.25
CA ASN A 295 47.95 -42.12 -1.89
C ASN A 295 49.20 -42.98 -1.59
N ALA A 296 50.41 -42.44 -1.79
CA ALA A 296 51.67 -43.08 -1.41
C ALA A 296 52.32 -42.42 -0.17
N GLY A 297 51.69 -41.41 0.42
CA GLY A 297 52.07 -40.82 1.70
C GLY A 297 53.03 -39.64 1.65
N ASN A 298 53.31 -39.07 0.47
CA ASN A 298 54.20 -37.90 0.33
C ASN A 298 53.42 -36.58 0.47
N VAL A 299 54.06 -35.56 1.07
CA VAL A 299 53.46 -34.24 1.35
C VAL A 299 53.61 -33.32 0.13
N LEU A 300 52.53 -32.70 -0.32
CA LEU A 300 52.53 -31.75 -1.45
C LEU A 300 52.92 -30.33 -0.99
N PRO A 301 53.72 -29.57 -1.76
CA PRO A 301 54.09 -28.19 -1.41
C PRO A 301 52.94 -27.20 -1.64
N SER A 302 52.93 -26.12 -0.85
CA SER A 302 51.95 -25.04 -0.86
C SER A 302 52.17 -24.05 -2.03
N GLU A 303 51.08 -23.63 -2.67
CA GLU A 303 51.07 -22.68 -3.78
C GLU A 303 51.20 -21.22 -3.27
N PRO A 304 51.94 -20.33 -3.95
CA PRO A 304 52.21 -18.97 -3.44
C PRO A 304 51.12 -17.95 -3.80
N ASP A 305 50.82 -17.06 -2.85
CA ASP A 305 49.89 -15.93 -2.99
C ASP A 305 50.30 -14.96 -4.12
N THR A 306 49.35 -14.60 -5.00
CA THR A 306 49.52 -13.50 -5.96
C THR A 306 48.44 -12.42 -5.75
N PRO A 307 48.79 -11.12 -5.70
CA PRO A 307 47.81 -10.05 -5.48
C PRO A 307 47.41 -9.33 -6.79
N ALA A 308 46.11 -9.11 -7.03
CA ALA A 308 45.62 -8.11 -7.98
C ALA A 308 44.20 -7.64 -7.64
N ARG A 309 44.03 -6.32 -7.52
CA ARG A 309 42.81 -5.56 -7.15
C ARG A 309 42.02 -5.16 -8.43
N PRO A 310 40.78 -4.61 -8.32
CA PRO A 310 40.71 -3.14 -8.30
C PRO A 310 39.84 -2.55 -7.18
N GLN A 311 40.00 -1.24 -6.95
CA GLN A 311 39.43 -0.45 -5.84
C GLN A 311 38.02 0.08 -6.18
N ALA A 312 37.13 0.16 -5.18
CA ALA A 312 35.78 0.74 -5.31
C ALA A 312 35.82 2.26 -5.58
N ARG A 313 34.82 2.75 -6.33
CA ARG A 313 34.65 4.14 -6.82
C ARG A 313 34.20 5.11 -5.71
N TRP A 314 34.59 6.38 -5.86
CA TRP A 314 34.32 7.51 -4.96
C TRP A 314 32.83 7.91 -4.74
N VAL A 315 31.87 7.28 -5.43
CA VAL A 315 30.45 7.68 -5.42
C VAL A 315 29.73 7.30 -4.12
N ASP A 316 30.19 6.26 -3.42
CA ASP A 316 29.60 5.82 -2.15
C ASP A 316 29.90 6.77 -0.97
N ARG A 317 30.85 7.70 -1.12
CA ARG A 317 31.19 8.70 -0.08
C ARG A 317 30.24 9.89 -0.02
N LEU A 318 29.34 10.06 -1.00
CA LEU A 318 28.38 11.17 -1.02
C LEU A 318 27.02 10.84 -0.40
N ALA A 319 26.76 9.59 -0.01
CA ALA A 319 25.48 9.18 0.59
C ALA A 319 25.41 9.32 2.12
N GLN A 320 26.53 9.62 2.80
CA GLN A 320 26.56 9.90 4.24
C GLN A 320 26.73 11.40 4.49
N GLY A 321 25.67 12.16 4.23
CA GLY A 321 25.58 13.59 4.53
C GLY A 321 24.88 13.87 5.87
N SER A 322 25.60 14.51 6.78
CA SER A 322 25.17 15.27 7.96
C SER A 322 24.41 14.54 9.09
N SER A 323 25.14 13.91 10.01
CA SER A 323 24.72 13.90 11.42
C SER A 323 25.12 15.23 12.05
N ARG A 324 24.14 16.11 12.31
CA ARG A 324 24.34 17.27 13.19
C ARG A 324 24.62 16.74 14.61
N SER A 325 25.81 17.00 15.15
CA SER A 325 26.01 16.97 16.60
C SER A 325 25.27 18.19 17.17
N SER A 326 24.14 17.98 17.84
CA SER A 326 23.57 19.05 18.66
C SER A 326 24.35 19.08 19.97
N THR A 327 25.02 20.21 20.21
CA THR A 327 25.58 20.64 21.49
C THR A 327 24.55 20.39 22.62
N PRO A 328 24.94 19.95 23.83
CA PRO A 328 23.98 19.77 24.91
C PRO A 328 23.53 21.15 25.40
N GLY A 329 22.42 21.63 24.87
CA GLY A 329 21.69 22.75 25.44
C GLY A 329 21.16 22.35 26.81
N VAL A 330 21.52 23.12 27.83
CA VAL A 330 21.05 22.97 29.20
C VAL A 330 19.55 23.24 29.25
N ASN A 331 18.74 22.19 29.06
CA ASN A 331 17.28 22.23 29.19
C ASN A 331 16.91 21.96 30.66
N ILE A 332 16.85 23.02 31.46
CA ILE A 332 16.47 22.98 32.90
C ILE A 332 14.99 22.62 33.13
N TRP A 333 14.22 22.27 32.10
CA TRP A 333 12.77 22.11 32.20
C TRP A 333 12.20 20.82 31.58
N HIS A 334 12.91 19.69 31.67
CA HIS A 334 12.34 18.36 31.38
C HIS A 334 12.51 17.39 32.55
N GLY A 335 11.80 17.68 33.64
CA GLY A 335 11.32 16.63 34.55
C GLY A 335 10.01 16.06 34.03
N LYS A 336 10.03 15.27 32.95
CA LYS A 336 8.89 14.46 32.53
C LYS A 336 9.39 13.13 32.02
N VAL A 337 8.98 12.06 32.70
CA VAL A 337 8.95 10.69 32.17
C VAL A 337 8.47 10.77 30.73
N GLU A 338 9.35 10.43 29.78
CA GLU A 338 9.04 10.46 28.36
C GLU A 338 8.05 9.32 28.06
N TRP A 339 6.78 9.58 28.34
CA TRP A 339 5.71 8.62 28.12
C TRP A 339 5.58 8.42 26.62
N GLN A 340 6.10 7.30 26.13
CA GLN A 340 5.85 6.82 24.78
C GLN A 340 4.69 5.82 24.83
N PRO A 341 3.42 6.27 24.71
CA PRO A 341 2.28 5.36 24.70
C PRO A 341 2.44 4.35 23.56
N GLY A 342 2.18 3.08 23.85
CA GLY A 342 2.13 2.04 22.82
C GLY A 342 1.06 2.34 21.77
N LEU A 343 1.13 1.68 20.61
CA LEU A 343 0.20 1.87 19.47
C LEU A 343 -1.28 1.90 19.89
N LYS A 344 -1.70 0.95 20.73
CA LYS A 344 -3.08 0.86 21.25
C LYS A 344 -3.46 2.11 22.05
N ALA A 345 -2.56 2.61 22.88
CA ALA A 345 -2.78 3.81 23.67
C ALA A 345 -2.81 5.07 22.78
N LYS A 346 -1.90 5.19 21.79
CA LYS A 346 -1.93 6.30 20.81
C LYS A 346 -3.25 6.36 20.04
N LEU A 347 -3.73 5.20 19.57
CA LEU A 347 -5.01 5.10 18.86
C LEU A 347 -6.19 5.47 19.75
N LEU A 348 -6.21 4.98 21.00
CA LEU A 348 -7.27 5.31 21.95
C LEU A 348 -7.27 6.81 22.31
N ILE A 349 -6.10 7.42 22.52
CA ILE A 349 -5.98 8.86 22.78
C ILE A 349 -6.46 9.67 21.57
N ALA A 350 -6.06 9.29 20.36
CA ALA A 350 -6.49 9.97 19.15
C ALA A 350 -8.00 9.84 18.92
N LEU A 351 -8.56 8.64 19.09
CA LEU A 351 -10.00 8.38 19.00
C LEU A 351 -10.78 9.17 20.05
N PHE A 352 -10.31 9.17 21.29
CA PHE A 352 -10.95 9.91 22.39
C PHE A 352 -10.87 11.42 22.17
N GLY A 353 -9.74 11.94 21.67
CA GLY A 353 -9.59 13.33 21.31
C GLY A 353 -10.53 13.75 20.18
N MET A 354 -10.61 12.95 19.10
CA MET A 354 -11.57 13.19 18.01
C MET A 354 -13.03 13.10 18.49
N TRP A 355 -13.33 12.17 19.39
CA TRP A 355 -14.65 12.00 19.99
C TRP A 355 -15.07 13.23 20.80
N ILE A 356 -14.19 13.75 21.66
CA ILE A 356 -14.43 14.98 22.41
C ILE A 356 -14.64 16.16 21.47
N LEU A 357 -13.75 16.34 20.47
CA LEU A 357 -13.88 17.42 19.50
C LEU A 357 -15.21 17.37 18.76
N ASN A 358 -15.69 16.17 18.42
CA ASN A 358 -16.98 15.97 17.78
C ASN A 358 -18.16 16.33 18.70
N ILE A 359 -18.11 15.97 19.98
CA ILE A 359 -19.16 16.37 20.96
C ILE A 359 -19.18 17.89 21.18
N LEU A 360 -18.00 18.51 21.22
CA LEU A 360 -17.86 19.95 21.40
C LEU A 360 -18.21 20.74 20.13
N TRP A 361 -18.31 20.09 18.98
CA TRP A 361 -18.65 20.74 17.72
C TRP A 361 -20.15 21.06 17.66
N THR A 362 -20.47 22.35 17.51
CA THR A 362 -21.85 22.80 17.34
C THR A 362 -22.19 22.88 15.86
N TYR A 363 -23.16 22.10 15.42
CA TYR A 363 -23.68 22.19 14.06
C TYR A 363 -24.50 23.48 13.91
N PRO A 364 -24.22 24.33 12.92
CA PRO A 364 -25.09 25.45 12.58
C PRO A 364 -26.49 24.92 12.27
N ALA A 365 -27.53 25.51 12.86
CA ALA A 365 -28.90 25.11 12.61
C ALA A 365 -29.21 25.20 11.10
N THR A 366 -29.70 24.11 10.52
CA THR A 366 -30.19 24.08 9.15
C THR A 366 -31.46 24.94 9.07
N THR A 367 -31.35 26.15 8.53
CA THR A 367 -32.50 27.00 8.17
C THR A 367 -33.09 26.59 6.83
#